data_AF-A0A917X566-F1
#
_entry.id   AF-A0A917X566-F1
#
_cell.length_a   1.000
_cell.length_b   1.000
_cell.length_c   1.000
_cell.angle_alpha   90.00
_cell.angle_beta   90.00
_cell.angle_gamma   90.00
#
_symmetry.space_group_name_H-M   'P 1'
#
loop_
_entity.id
_entity.type
_entity.pdbx_description
1 polymer ?
#
loop_
_entity_poly.entity_id
_entity_poly.type
_entity_poly.pdbx_seq_one_letter_code
_entity_poly.pdbx_strand_id
1 'polypeptide(L)'
;MVVRVGDKVIADTTDALTLQEATYPPVYYIPLSDVDESALQRTDHSTYCPYKGDASYYSIGDLENVVWSYETPYPEVAPIEKRVAFYTNKVELTVVNTD
;
A
#
# COMPACT_ATOMS: atom_id res chain seq x y z
N MET A 1 2.30 -12.56 1.41
CA MET A 1 2.81 -11.37 2.13
C MET A 1 1.77 -10.97 3.15
N VAL A 2 2.20 -10.75 4.40
CA VAL A 2 1.32 -10.33 5.50
C VAL A 2 1.76 -8.96 5.99
N VAL A 3 0.79 -8.07 6.18
CA VAL A 3 1.00 -6.74 6.77
C VAL A 3 0.38 -6.71 8.16
N ARG A 4 1.16 -6.29 9.16
CA ARG A 4 0.71 -6.20 10.55
C ARG A 4 0.87 -4.80 11.14
N VAL A 5 -0.06 -4.45 12.02
CA VAL A 5 0.03 -3.31 12.93
C VAL A 5 -0.12 -3.85 14.35
N GLY A 6 1.01 -3.92 15.07
CA GLY A 6 1.08 -4.69 16.33
C GLY A 6 0.69 -6.16 16.08
N ASP A 7 -0.21 -6.68 16.90
CA ASP A 7 -0.70 -8.07 16.77
C ASP A 7 -1.82 -8.25 15.73
N LYS A 8 -2.33 -7.16 15.13
CA LYS A 8 -3.43 -7.22 14.16
C LYS A 8 -2.87 -7.44 12.76
N VAL A 9 -3.37 -8.47 12.07
CA VAL A 9 -3.19 -8.64 10.62
C VAL A 9 -4.10 -7.64 9.91
N ILE A 10 -3.50 -6.75 9.12
CA ILE A 10 -4.20 -5.75 8.32
C ILE A 10 -4.42 -6.25 6.89
N ALA A 11 -3.49 -7.04 6.37
CA ALA A 11 -3.63 -7.65 5.06
C ALA A 11 -2.89 -8.99 5.00
N ASP A 12 -3.43 -9.93 4.23
CA ASP A 12 -2.80 -11.19 3.88
C ASP A 12 -3.08 -11.49 2.42
N THR A 13 -2.03 -11.46 1.60
CA THR A 13 -2.16 -11.53 0.14
C THR A 13 -1.09 -12.43 -0.48
N THR A 14 -1.45 -13.15 -1.53
CA THR A 14 -0.50 -13.85 -2.40
C THR A 14 -0.28 -13.13 -3.73
N ASP A 15 -0.97 -12.01 -3.97
CA ASP A 15 -0.95 -11.24 -5.21
C ASP A 15 -0.26 -9.87 -5.00
N ALA A 16 0.94 -9.86 -4.44
CA ALA A 16 1.70 -8.63 -4.27
C ALA A 16 2.49 -8.26 -5.53
N LEU A 17 2.37 -7.02 -6.01
CA LEU A 17 3.24 -6.45 -7.03
C LEU A 17 4.41 -5.72 -6.37
N THR A 18 5.60 -5.90 -6.90
CA THR A 18 6.79 -5.15 -6.46
C THR A 18 7.13 -4.08 -7.49
N LEU A 19 7.14 -2.82 -7.06
CA LEU A 19 7.61 -1.69 -7.86
C LEU A 19 9.00 -1.27 -7.35
N GLN A 20 10.00 -1.40 -8.22
CA GLN A 20 11.37 -0.99 -7.95
C GLN A 20 11.68 0.31 -8.70
N GLU A 21 11.98 1.38 -7.96
CA GLU A 21 12.31 2.68 -8.54
C GLU A 21 13.79 3.00 -8.31
N ALA A 22 14.60 2.81 -9.36
CA ALA A 22 16.04 3.03 -9.31
C ALA A 22 16.69 2.36 -8.09
N THR A 23 17.25 3.13 -7.17
CA THR A 23 17.92 2.66 -5.95
C THR A 23 17.07 2.77 -4.68
N TYR A 24 15.81 3.20 -4.78
CA TYR A 24 14.92 3.24 -3.61
C TYR A 24 14.57 1.82 -3.17
N PRO A 25 14.24 1.61 -1.88
CA PRO A 25 13.68 0.33 -1.44
C PRO A 25 12.44 -0.03 -2.27
N PRO A 26 12.23 -1.34 -2.57
CA PRO A 26 11.05 -1.77 -3.31
C PRO A 26 9.77 -1.41 -2.56
N VAL A 27 8.75 -1.01 -3.33
CA VAL A 27 7.40 -0.77 -2.83
C VAL A 27 6.53 -1.96 -3.20
N TYR A 28 5.80 -2.50 -2.23
CA TYR A 28 4.86 -3.59 -2.45
C TYR A 28 3.42 -3.04 -2.55
N TYR A 29 2.77 -3.30 -3.69
CA TYR A 29 1.38 -2.96 -3.95
C TYR A 29 0.51 -4.21 -3.88
N ILE A 30 -0.48 -4.22 -2.99
CA ILE A 30 -1.39 -5.35 -2.79
C ILE A 30 -2.82 -4.98 -3.14
N PRO A 31 -3.66 -5.94 -3.57
CA PRO A 31 -5.06 -5.66 -3.85
C PRO A 31 -5.74 -5.06 -2.62
N LEU A 32 -6.52 -3.99 -2.79
CA LEU A 32 -7.31 -3.43 -1.69
C LEU A 32 -8.27 -4.49 -1.10
N SER A 33 -8.75 -5.42 -1.93
CA SER A 33 -9.62 -6.53 -1.52
C SER A 33 -8.98 -7.50 -0.52
N ASP A 34 -7.65 -7.52 -0.42
CA ASP A 34 -6.91 -8.39 0.49
C ASP A 34 -6.58 -7.68 1.82
N VAL A 35 -7.03 -6.43 1.96
CA VAL A 35 -6.89 -5.60 3.16
C VAL A 35 -8.17 -5.67 3.98
N ASP A 36 -8.04 -5.72 5.31
CA ASP A 36 -9.16 -5.46 6.22
C ASP A 36 -9.58 -3.99 6.10
N GLU A 37 -10.50 -3.72 5.16
CA GLU A 37 -11.02 -2.37 4.90
C GLU A 37 -11.65 -1.73 6.15
N SER A 38 -12.12 -2.52 7.12
CA SER A 38 -12.66 -1.98 8.39
C SER A 38 -11.59 -1.34 9.28
N ALA A 39 -10.32 -1.63 9.03
CA ALA A 39 -9.18 -1.00 9.68
C ALA A 39 -8.77 0.33 9.02
N LEU A 40 -9.25 0.60 7.80
CA LEU A 40 -8.84 1.77 7.02
C LEU A 40 -9.75 2.96 7.27
N GLN A 41 -9.12 4.13 7.43
CA GLN A 41 -9.82 5.41 7.55
C GLN A 41 -9.33 6.33 6.43
N ARG A 42 -10.21 6.62 5.45
CA ARG A 42 -9.89 7.56 4.37
C ARG A 42 -9.58 8.94 4.94
N THR A 43 -8.56 9.58 4.40
CA THR A 43 -8.17 10.94 4.77
C THR A 43 -8.34 11.90 3.59
N ASP A 44 -8.36 13.20 3.88
CA ASP A 44 -8.31 14.26 2.85
C ASP A 44 -6.87 14.52 2.35
N HIS A 45 -5.87 13.79 2.87
CA HIS A 45 -4.49 13.95 2.44
C HIS A 45 -4.27 13.35 1.05
N SER A 46 -3.56 14.11 0.22
CA SER A 46 -3.13 13.66 -1.10
C SER A 46 -1.76 14.23 -1.45
N THR A 47 -1.05 13.52 -2.34
CA THR A 47 0.20 14.00 -2.93
C THR A 47 0.21 13.72 -4.43
N TYR A 48 0.96 14.52 -5.18
CA TYR A 48 1.09 14.35 -6.62
C TYR A 48 2.46 13.75 -6.98
N CYS A 49 2.45 12.70 -7.80
CA CYS A 49 3.63 12.11 -8.41
C CYS A 49 3.61 12.31 -9.93
N PRO A 50 4.64 12.92 -10.53
CA PRO A 50 4.68 13.19 -11.98
C PRO A 50 4.69 11.92 -12.85
N TYR A 51 4.91 10.75 -12.26
CA TYR A 51 4.97 9.47 -12.97
C TYR A 51 3.76 8.57 -12.71
N LYS A 52 2.96 8.87 -11.69
CA LYS A 52 1.91 7.97 -11.22
C LYS A 52 0.55 8.64 -11.02
N GLY A 53 0.48 9.98 -11.01
CA GLY A 53 -0.74 10.73 -10.75
C GLY A 53 -0.91 11.07 -9.26
N ASP A 54 -2.16 11.18 -8.82
CA ASP A 54 -2.51 11.58 -7.46
C ASP A 54 -2.59 10.37 -6.52
N ALA A 55 -1.81 10.41 -5.44
CA ALA A 55 -1.88 9.45 -4.36
C ALA A 55 -2.94 9.89 -3.34
N SER A 56 -3.83 8.97 -2.98
CA SER A 56 -4.79 9.09 -1.88
C SER A 56 -4.34 8.27 -0.68
N TYR A 57 -4.71 8.69 0.54
CA TYR A 57 -4.18 8.11 1.77
C TYR A 57 -5.26 7.63 2.74
N TYR A 58 -4.92 6.57 3.48
CA TYR A 58 -5.69 6.05 4.60
C TYR A 58 -4.83 5.99 5.86
N SER A 59 -5.48 6.18 7.01
CA SER A 59 -4.89 5.96 8.33
C SER A 59 -5.38 4.63 8.94
N ILE A 60 -4.62 4.11 9.90
CA ILE A 60 -4.99 2.92 10.69
C ILE A 60 -4.84 3.27 12.17
N GLY A 61 -5.94 3.51 12.86
CA GLY A 61 -5.90 4.03 14.23
C GLY A 61 -5.09 5.34 14.30
N ASP A 62 -4.10 5.39 15.18
CA ASP A 62 -3.22 6.56 15.33
C ASP A 62 -2.09 6.64 14.28
N LEU A 63 -1.97 5.65 13.38
CA LEU A 63 -0.99 5.67 12.30
C LEU A 63 -1.52 6.49 11.13
N GLU A 64 -1.21 7.79 11.15
CA GLU A 64 -1.66 8.75 10.16
C GLU A 64 -1.03 8.51 8.77
N ASN A 65 -1.88 8.52 7.73
CA ASN A 65 -1.51 8.43 6.31
C ASN A 65 -0.54 7.27 6.02
N VAL A 66 -0.71 6.15 6.72
CA VAL A 66 0.21 5.01 6.68
C VAL A 66 0.03 4.13 5.44
N VAL A 67 -1.13 4.23 4.79
CA VAL A 67 -1.47 3.52 3.56
C VAL A 67 -1.68 4.55 2.45
N TRP A 68 -1.16 4.28 1.25
CA TRP A 68 -1.45 5.08 0.07
C TRP A 68 -1.90 4.24 -1.11
N SER A 69 -2.63 4.86 -2.03
CA SER A 69 -3.14 4.26 -3.27
C SER A 69 -3.08 5.28 -4.40
N TYR A 70 -2.78 4.81 -5.61
CA TYR A 70 -3.04 5.57 -6.83
C TYR A 70 -4.36 5.05 -7.42
N GLU A 71 -5.46 5.74 -7.14
CA GLU A 71 -6.81 5.29 -7.53
C GLU A 71 -7.09 5.48 -9.02
N THR A 72 -6.41 6.46 -9.63
CA THR A 72 -6.46 6.74 -11.06
C THR A 72 -5.03 6.93 -11.60
N PRO A 73 -4.21 5.86 -11.59
CA PRO A 73 -2.83 5.95 -12.02
C PRO A 73 -2.73 6.24 -13.51
N TYR A 74 -1.59 6.75 -13.95
CA TYR A 74 -1.30 6.84 -15.38
C TYR A 74 -1.25 5.45 -16.05
N PRO A 75 -1.60 5.33 -17.34
CA PRO A 75 -1.66 4.04 -18.04
C PRO A 75 -0.37 3.21 -17.95
N GLU A 76 0.79 3.87 -17.91
CA GLU A 76 2.11 3.25 -17.79
C GLU A 76 2.29 2.48 -16.47
N VAL A 77 1.51 2.84 -15.44
CA VAL A 77 1.48 2.18 -14.15
C VAL A 77 0.09 1.66 -13.80
N ALA A 78 -0.75 1.38 -14.81
CA ALA A 78 -2.08 0.78 -14.61
C ALA A 78 -2.11 -0.48 -13.72
N PRO A 79 -1.08 -1.35 -13.68
CA PRO A 79 -1.10 -2.52 -12.79
C PRO A 79 -1.22 -2.20 -11.30
N ILE A 80 -0.88 -0.98 -10.85
CA ILE A 80 -1.02 -0.56 -9.44
C ILE A 80 -2.40 0.06 -9.12
N GLU A 81 -3.31 0.16 -10.10
CA GLU A 81 -4.70 0.56 -9.85
C GLU A 81 -5.38 -0.44 -8.91
N LYS A 82 -6.27 0.05 -8.03
CA LYS A 82 -7.00 -0.75 -7.01
C LYS A 82 -6.10 -1.48 -6.03
N ARG A 83 -4.85 -1.07 -5.94
CA ARG A 83 -3.87 -1.61 -5.00
C ARG A 83 -3.40 -0.53 -4.04
N VAL A 84 -3.01 -0.96 -2.85
CA VAL A 84 -2.46 -0.10 -1.81
C VAL A 84 -1.05 -0.50 -1.46
N ALA A 85 -0.29 0.46 -0.94
CA ALA A 85 1.03 0.25 -0.37
C ALA A 85 1.11 0.88 1.03
N PHE A 86 2.07 0.41 1.83
CA PHE A 86 2.21 0.77 3.25
C PHE A 86 3.58 1.39 3.52
N TYR A 87 3.63 2.38 4.41
CA TYR A 87 4.88 2.95 4.86
C TYR A 87 5.54 1.99 5.85
N THR A 88 6.56 1.26 5.38
CA THR A 88 7.23 0.18 6.13
C THR A 88 8.03 0.66 7.33
N ASN A 89 8.26 1.97 7.49
CA ASN A 89 8.80 2.54 8.71
C ASN A 89 7.75 2.72 9.82
N LYS A 90 6.47 2.49 9.52
CA LYS A 90 5.33 2.60 10.46
C LYS A 90 4.56 1.30 10.67
N VAL A 91 4.77 0.28 9.84
CA VAL A 91 4.11 -1.04 9.93
C VAL A 91 5.13 -2.17 9.84
N GLU A 92 4.79 -3.35 10.34
CA GLU A 92 5.60 -4.54 10.13
C GLU A 92 5.14 -5.24 8.85
N LEU A 93 6.08 -5.44 7.92
CA LEU A 93 5.86 -6.18 6.69
C LEU A 93 6.59 -7.53 6.77
N THR A 94 5.83 -8.62 6.73
CA THR A 94 6.41 -9.97 6.61
C THR A 94 6.17 -10.48 5.19
N VAL A 95 7.22 -10.49 4.38
CA VAL A 95 7.20 -11.17 3.07
C VAL A 95 7.44 -12.65 3.32
N VAL A 96 6.38 -13.44 3.26
CA VAL A 96 6.48 -14.91 3.26
C VAL A 96 6.75 -15.33 1.82
N ASN A 97 7.99 -15.68 1.49
CA ASN A 97 8.30 -16.33 0.23
C ASN A 97 7.75 -17.75 0.31
N THR A 98 6.79 -18.09 -0.55
CA THR A 98 6.49 -19.49 -0.84
C THR A 98 7.45 -19.92 -1.93
N ASP A 99 8.29 -20.91 -1.60
CA ASP A 99 9.27 -21.56 -2.48
C ASP A 99 8.67 -22.08 -3.79
#